data_AF-A0A2E6ECV1-F1
#
_entry.id   AF-A0A2E6ECV1-F1
#
_cell.length_a   1.000
_cell.length_b   1.000
_cell.length_c   1.000
_cell.angle_alpha   90.00
_cell.angle_beta   90.00
_cell.angle_gamma   90.00
#
_symmetry.space_group_name_H-M   'P 1'
#
loop_
_entity.id
_entity.type
_entity.pdbx_description
1 polymer ?
#
loop_
_entity_poly.entity_id
_entity_poly.type
_entity_poly.pdbx_seq_one_letter_code
_entity_poly.pdbx_strand_id
1 'polypeptide(L)'
;MARNSSGKFDESSLNKGQLRKLNALRKSLGDDIADKAFGEWYSKQAQQPESAPVDTNAALITDTLEPLAKSGKLRIPRGGYHVRRGRGRVIVKRARD
;
A
#
# COMPACT_ATOMS: atom_id res chain seq x y z
N MET A 1 15.25 25.21 8.87
CA MET A 1 16.02 25.47 7.65
C MET A 1 16.40 24.12 7.07
N ALA A 2 15.79 23.72 5.94
CA ALA A 2 16.27 22.55 5.20
C ALA A 2 17.67 22.90 4.68
N ARG A 3 18.64 21.99 4.84
CA ARG A 3 19.97 22.20 4.25
C ARG A 3 19.89 21.68 2.83
N ASN A 4 20.31 22.49 1.87
CA ASN A 4 20.40 22.04 0.48
C ASN A 4 21.53 21.00 0.41
N SER A 5 21.18 19.72 0.48
CA SER A 5 22.14 18.63 0.26
C SER A 5 22.54 18.66 -1.21
N SER A 6 23.83 18.69 -1.47
CA SER A 6 24.42 18.78 -2.82
C SER A 6 24.31 17.49 -3.64
N GLY A 7 23.27 16.66 -3.45
CA GLY A 7 23.21 15.37 -4.12
C GLY A 7 21.87 14.64 -4.07
N LYS A 8 21.38 14.27 -5.27
CA LYS A 8 20.45 13.18 -5.61
C LYS A 8 19.02 13.16 -5.04
N PHE A 9 18.66 13.92 -4.01
CA PHE A 9 17.28 13.99 -3.52
C PHE A 9 17.01 15.31 -2.79
N ASP A 10 15.79 15.82 -2.90
CA ASP A 10 15.37 17.04 -2.22
C ASP A 10 14.81 16.69 -0.83
N GLU A 11 15.46 17.16 0.24
CA GLU A 11 15.01 16.92 1.63
C GLU A 11 13.58 17.41 1.88
N SER A 12 13.14 18.47 1.20
CA SER A 12 11.80 19.05 1.38
C SER A 12 10.70 18.13 0.83
N SER A 13 11.04 17.25 -0.11
CA SER A 13 10.14 16.26 -0.72
C SER A 13 10.02 14.96 0.08
N LEU A 14 10.84 14.79 1.14
CA LEU A 14 10.87 13.56 1.94
C LEU A 14 9.74 13.51 2.98
N ASN A 15 9.15 12.33 3.15
CA ASN A 15 8.18 12.12 4.23
C ASN A 15 8.87 12.01 5.61
N LYS A 16 8.07 12.14 6.69
CA LYS A 16 8.58 12.12 8.07
C LYS A 16 9.35 10.83 8.45
N GLY A 17 9.05 9.70 7.81
CA GLY A 17 9.76 8.43 8.03
C GLY A 17 11.12 8.43 7.34
N GLN A 18 11.16 8.89 6.09
CA GLN A 18 12.38 9.05 5.29
C GLN A 18 13.35 10.04 5.94
N LEU A 19 12.88 11.18 6.43
CA LEU A 19 13.70 12.14 7.19
C LEU A 19 14.29 11.54 8.47
N ARG A 20 13.54 10.68 9.18
CA ARG A 20 14.06 10.00 10.37
C ARG A 20 15.18 9.02 10.02
N LYS A 21 15.05 8.28 8.92
CA LYS A 21 16.09 7.37 8.42
C LYS A 21 17.36 8.12 8.01
N LEU A 22 17.20 9.21 7.25
CA LEU A 22 18.31 10.07 6.84
C LEU A 22 19.08 10.62 8.06
N ASN A 23 18.37 11.18 9.03
CA ASN A 23 19.00 11.71 10.25
C ASN A 23 19.69 10.63 11.10
N ALA A 24 19.13 9.41 11.16
CA ALA A 24 19.78 8.30 11.84
C ALA A 24 21.08 7.88 11.13
N LEU A 25 21.07 7.81 9.80
CA LEU A 25 22.26 7.51 8.98
C LEU A 25 23.35 8.56 9.17
N ARG A 26 23.00 9.85 9.11
CA ARG A 26 23.93 10.96 9.33
C ARG A 26 24.61 10.89 10.69
N LYS A 27 23.85 10.57 11.74
CA LYS A 27 24.39 10.37 13.10
C LYS A 27 25.34 9.18 13.22
N SER A 28 25.15 8.16 12.38
CA SER A 28 25.90 6.91 12.46
C SER A 28 27.16 6.91 11.59
N LEU A 29 27.09 7.49 10.39
CA LEU A 29 28.11 7.35 9.34
C LEU A 29 28.74 8.68 8.92
N GLY A 30 28.21 9.80 9.40
CA GLY A 30 28.55 11.15 8.91
C GLY A 30 27.74 11.54 7.68
N ASP A 31 27.69 12.85 7.41
CA ASP A 31 26.78 13.45 6.42
C ASP A 31 27.04 12.94 4.99
N ASP A 32 28.31 12.88 4.56
CA ASP A 32 28.66 12.53 3.17
C ASP A 32 28.32 11.07 2.81
N ILE A 33 28.62 10.12 3.71
CA ILE A 33 28.37 8.69 3.50
C ILE A 33 26.87 8.40 3.61
N ALA A 34 26.21 9.04 4.58
CA ALA A 34 24.78 8.90 4.79
C ALA A 34 23.97 9.38 3.57
N ASP A 35 24.30 10.54 3.02
CA ASP A 35 23.58 11.12 1.89
C ASP A 35 23.74 10.26 0.64
N LYS A 36 24.95 9.75 0.37
CA LYS A 36 25.17 8.83 -0.77
C LYS A 36 24.38 7.54 -0.62
N ALA A 37 24.47 6.88 0.54
CA ALA A 37 23.77 5.61 0.80
C ALA A 37 22.25 5.78 0.80
N PHE A 38 21.74 6.88 1.38
CA PHE A 38 20.33 7.20 1.39
C PHE A 38 19.80 7.46 -0.02
N GLY A 39 20.54 8.20 -0.85
CA GLY A 39 20.17 8.46 -2.24
C GLY A 39 20.03 7.18 -3.06
N GLU A 40 20.99 6.25 -2.94
CA GLU A 40 20.91 4.94 -3.61
C GLU A 40 19.73 4.09 -3.12
N TRP A 41 19.46 4.10 -1.82
CA TRP A 41 18.30 3.42 -1.25
C TRP A 41 16.96 4.05 -1.70
N TYR A 42 16.90 5.38 -1.74
CA TYR A 42 15.70 6.13 -2.12
C TYR A 42 15.33 5.89 -3.59
N SER A 43 16.31 5.89 -4.50
CA SER A 43 16.09 5.56 -5.91
C SER A 43 15.58 4.12 -6.11
N LYS A 44 16.05 3.15 -5.31
CA LYS A 44 15.55 1.76 -5.36
C LYS A 44 14.11 1.63 -4.85
N GLN A 45 13.71 2.45 -3.88
CA GLN A 45 12.31 2.51 -3.44
C GLN A 45 11.39 3.11 -4.51
N ALA A 46 11.82 4.16 -5.21
CA ALA A 46 11.02 4.77 -6.27
C ALA A 46 10.79 3.83 -7.48
N GLN A 47 11.67 2.84 -7.68
CA GLN A 47 11.53 1.82 -8.70
C GLN A 47 10.66 0.62 -8.29
N GLN A 48 10.25 0.52 -7.02
CA GLN A 48 9.19 -0.44 -6.66
C GLN A 48 7.89 0.08 -7.27
N PRO A 49 7.21 -0.71 -8.13
CA PRO A 49 6.01 -0.23 -8.79
C PRO A 49 4.96 0.12 -7.75
N GLU A 50 4.37 1.30 -7.92
CA GLU A 50 3.24 1.82 -7.12
C GLU A 50 1.95 0.99 -7.29
N SER A 51 2.02 -0.16 -7.99
CA SER A 51 0.97 -1.15 -7.94
C SER A 51 0.95 -1.70 -6.52
N ALA A 52 -0.03 -1.25 -5.73
CA ALA A 52 -0.40 -1.91 -4.49
C ALA A 52 -0.32 -3.44 -4.71
N PRO A 53 0.30 -4.21 -3.79
CA PRO A 53 0.38 -5.64 -3.94
C PRO A 53 -1.01 -6.16 -4.27
N VAL A 54 -1.14 -6.86 -5.40
CA VAL A 54 -2.43 -7.35 -5.90
C VAL A 54 -3.12 -8.04 -4.73
N ASP A 55 -4.25 -7.48 -4.29
CA ASP A 55 -5.00 -8.07 -3.19
C ASP A 55 -5.52 -9.42 -3.67
N THR A 56 -4.91 -10.49 -3.15
CA THR A 56 -5.23 -11.87 -3.52
C THR A 56 -6.68 -12.19 -3.20
N ASN A 57 -7.26 -11.58 -2.17
CA ASN A 57 -8.67 -11.74 -1.86
C ASN A 57 -9.53 -11.02 -2.90
N ALA A 58 -9.16 -9.81 -3.32
CA ALA A 58 -9.87 -9.09 -4.35
C ALA A 58 -9.88 -9.86 -5.67
N ALA A 59 -8.72 -10.41 -6.07
CA ALA A 59 -8.59 -11.25 -7.28
C ALA A 59 -9.46 -12.52 -7.18
N LEU A 60 -9.43 -13.22 -6.05
CA LEU A 60 -10.25 -14.41 -5.83
C LEU A 60 -11.75 -14.08 -5.83
N ILE A 61 -12.15 -12.96 -5.25
CA ILE A 61 -13.53 -12.48 -5.27
C ILE A 61 -13.96 -12.16 -6.71
N THR A 62 -13.13 -11.49 -7.52
CA THR A 62 -13.46 -11.19 -8.91
C THR A 62 -13.62 -12.46 -9.75
N ASP A 63 -12.66 -13.38 -9.64
CA ASP A 63 -12.66 -14.63 -10.41
C ASP A 63 -13.88 -15.51 -10.10
N THR A 64 -14.30 -15.52 -8.83
CA THR A 64 -15.48 -16.30 -8.40
C THR A 64 -16.80 -15.65 -8.80
N LEU A 65 -16.88 -14.32 -8.81
CA LEU A 65 -18.11 -13.60 -9.15
C LEU A 65 -18.35 -13.46 -10.66
N GLU A 66 -17.30 -13.40 -11.47
CA GLU A 66 -17.39 -13.21 -12.92
C GLU A 66 -18.30 -14.24 -13.65
N PRO A 67 -18.19 -15.57 -13.42
CA PRO A 67 -19.09 -16.54 -14.06
C PRO A 67 -20.54 -16.41 -13.59
N LEU A 68 -20.77 -16.02 -12.34
CA LEU A 68 -22.11 -15.80 -11.79
C LEU A 68 -22.75 -14.54 -12.38
N ALA A 69 -21.96 -13.50 -12.65
CA ALA A 69 -22.39 -12.30 -13.35
C ALA A 69 -22.74 -12.61 -14.81
N LYS A 70 -21.87 -13.34 -15.54
CA LYS A 70 -22.11 -13.74 -16.95
C LYS A 70 -23.36 -14.60 -17.11
N SER A 71 -23.62 -15.51 -16.16
CA SER A 71 -24.82 -16.35 -16.17
C SER A 71 -26.10 -15.64 -15.75
N GLY A 72 -26.05 -14.35 -15.37
CA GLY A 72 -27.21 -13.57 -14.92
C GLY A 72 -27.81 -14.03 -13.59
N LYS A 73 -27.15 -14.97 -12.89
CA LYS A 73 -27.60 -15.52 -11.60
C LYS A 73 -27.14 -14.67 -10.42
N LEU A 74 -26.17 -13.78 -10.64
CA LEU A 74 -25.69 -12.85 -9.62
C LEU A 74 -26.62 -11.63 -9.52
N ARG A 75 -27.36 -11.52 -8.41
CA ARG A 75 -28.15 -10.33 -8.08
C ARG A 75 -27.70 -9.78 -6.73
N ILE A 76 -27.01 -8.63 -6.76
CA ILE A 76 -26.64 -7.88 -5.55
C ILE A 76 -27.70 -6.78 -5.34
N PRO A 77 -28.50 -6.83 -4.26
CA PRO A 77 -29.51 -5.82 -4.00
C PRO A 77 -28.86 -4.46 -3.67
N ARG A 78 -29.59 -3.35 -3.85
CA ARG A 78 -29.12 -2.04 -3.41
C ARG A 78 -28.79 -2.06 -1.91
N GLY A 79 -27.57 -1.69 -1.56
CA GLY A 79 -27.01 -1.77 -0.21
C GLY A 79 -26.13 -3.00 0.05
N GLY A 80 -26.18 -4.03 -0.80
CA GLY A 80 -25.33 -5.21 -0.70
C GLY A 80 -25.69 -6.14 0.47
N TYR A 81 -24.69 -6.90 0.90
CA TYR A 81 -24.79 -7.87 1.99
C TYR A 81 -23.75 -7.59 3.08
N HIS A 82 -24.13 -7.80 4.33
CA HIS A 82 -23.21 -7.92 5.45
C HIS A 82 -22.77 -9.38 5.59
N VAL A 83 -21.48 -9.61 5.42
CA VAL A 83 -20.85 -10.91 5.62
C VAL A 83 -20.15 -10.89 6.98
N ARG A 84 -20.50 -11.82 7.86
CA ARG A 84 -19.82 -12.00 9.14
C ARG A 84 -19.46 -13.46 9.36
N ARG A 85 -18.38 -13.70 10.10
CA ARG A 85 -17.97 -15.05 10.51
C ARG A 85 -18.70 -15.43 11.81
N GLY A 86 -19.44 -16.53 11.79
CA GLY A 86 -19.99 -17.19 12.97
C GLY A 86 -19.11 -18.35 13.43
N ARG A 87 -19.51 -19.03 14.50
CA ARG A 87 -18.82 -20.24 14.98
C ARG A 87 -18.98 -21.38 13.96
N GLY A 88 -17.97 -21.57 13.11
CA GLY A 88 -17.92 -22.61 12.08
C GLY A 88 -18.74 -22.35 10.80
N ARG A 89 -19.26 -21.13 10.59
CA ARG A 89 -20.07 -20.80 9.41
C ARG A 89 -19.96 -19.34 9.00
N VAL A 90 -20.28 -19.03 7.75
CA VAL A 90 -20.42 -17.65 7.26
C VAL A 90 -21.90 -17.26 7.33
N ILE A 91 -22.19 -16.09 7.91
CA ILE A 91 -23.55 -15.57 8.03
C ILE A 91 -23.66 -14.36 7.13
N VAL A 92 -24.58 -14.44 6.17
CA VAL A 92 -24.86 -13.38 5.20
C VAL A 92 -26.21 -12.77 5.56
N LYS A 93 -26.22 -11.45 5.78
CA LYS A 93 -27.45 -10.67 5.98
C LYS A 93 -27.55 -9.63 4.89
N ARG A 94 -28.76 -9.27 4.46
CA ARG A 94 -28.94 -8.11 3.58
C ARG A 94 -28.70 -6.83 4.38
N ALA A 95 -28.13 -5.81 3.76
CA ALA A 95 -27.81 -4.56 4.45
C ALA A 95 -29.03 -3.67 4.82
N ARG A 96 -30.23 -4.03 4.35
CA ARG A 96 -31.46 -3.26 4.56
C ARG A 96 -32.62 -4.08 5.16
N ASP A 97 -32.34 -5.26 5.69
CA ASP A 97 -33.33 -6.07 6.42
C ASP A 97 -33.31 -5.74 7.92
#